data_AF-A0AAD3VX24-F1
#
_entry.id   AF-A0AAD3VX24-F1
#
_cell.length_a   1.000
_cell.length_b   1.000
_cell.length_c   1.000
_cell.angle_alpha   90.00
_cell.angle_beta   90.00
_cell.angle_gamma   90.00
#
_symmetry.space_group_name_H-M   'P 1'
#
loop_
_entity.id
_entity.type
_entity.pdbx_description
1 polymer ?
#
loop_
_entity_poly.entity_id
_entity_poly.type
_entity_poly.pdbx_seq_one_letter_code
_entity_poly.pdbx_strand_id
1 'polypeptide(L)'
;MAGLTSDFELKAEYFPYVSVLESQEKREGPLSVVLVEGEFTDEDSLSLTEIAEIGREEEFPSGDGGLDGEFVEAWRVSIPEDGNPTHVVRFIPPEKKSNLAVYVLEDGEWVETGIQWDGKYMVFESSGNCVSFSLVKAGFSYGKHWILFGIVAITGLLLLIMNSIVRRKKAGIPDEIKGL
;
A
#
# COMPACT_ATOMS: atom_id res chain seq x y z
N MET A 1 -61.79 -36.69 20.27
CA MET A 1 -61.03 -35.62 19.58
C MET A 1 -59.57 -36.04 19.63
N ALA A 2 -58.97 -36.40 18.48
CA ALA A 2 -57.57 -36.80 18.42
C ALA A 2 -56.75 -35.60 17.91
N GLY A 3 -55.77 -35.17 18.71
CA GLY A 3 -54.82 -34.12 18.33
C GLY A 3 -53.73 -34.73 17.44
N LEU A 4 -53.59 -34.21 16.23
CA LEU A 4 -52.52 -34.56 15.31
C LEU A 4 -51.31 -33.66 15.65
N THR A 5 -50.18 -34.24 16.04
CA THR A 5 -48.90 -33.52 16.06
C THR A 5 -48.16 -33.89 14.79
N SER A 6 -47.72 -32.88 14.03
CA SER A 6 -46.86 -33.07 12.86
C SER A 6 -45.45 -32.67 13.23
N ASP A 7 -44.54 -33.63 13.14
CA ASP A 7 -43.12 -33.42 13.40
C ASP A 7 -42.46 -33.08 12.05
N PHE A 8 -41.73 -31.95 12.01
CA PHE A 8 -40.99 -31.49 10.82
C PHE A 8 -39.49 -31.69 11.05
N GLU A 9 -38.82 -32.39 10.14
CA GLU A 9 -37.39 -32.64 10.21
C GLU A 9 -36.67 -31.69 9.24
N LEU A 10 -35.94 -30.71 9.79
CA LEU A 10 -35.12 -29.79 9.02
C LEU A 10 -33.75 -30.43 8.79
N LYS A 11 -33.47 -30.87 7.56
CA LYS A 11 -32.11 -31.26 7.16
C LYS A 11 -31.31 -30.00 6.83
N ALA A 12 -30.40 -29.62 7.70
CA ALA A 12 -29.35 -28.67 7.39
C ALA A 12 -28.14 -29.44 6.87
N GLU A 13 -27.64 -29.06 5.70
CA GLU A 13 -26.37 -29.55 5.16
C GLU A 13 -25.27 -28.58 5.61
N TYR A 14 -24.23 -29.10 6.25
CA TYR A 14 -23.11 -28.29 6.73
C TYR A 14 -22.03 -28.26 5.66
N PHE A 15 -21.75 -27.07 5.13
CA PHE A 15 -20.60 -26.80 4.26
C PHE A 15 -19.50 -26.14 5.11
N PRO A 16 -18.29 -26.72 5.18
CA PRO A 16 -17.19 -26.12 5.92
C PRO A 16 -16.73 -24.83 5.24
N TYR A 17 -16.65 -23.74 6.01
CA TYR A 17 -16.10 -22.47 5.53
C TYR A 17 -14.57 -22.45 5.65
N VAL A 18 -13.91 -22.02 4.57
CA VAL A 18 -12.47 -21.78 4.49
C VAL A 18 -12.24 -20.27 4.54
N SER A 19 -11.60 -19.78 5.59
CA SER A 19 -11.37 -18.34 5.75
C SER A 19 -10.11 -17.82 5.08
N VAL A 20 -9.25 -18.73 4.59
CA VAL A 20 -7.96 -18.40 3.98
C VAL A 20 -7.66 -19.37 2.83
N LEU A 21 -7.37 -18.83 1.66
CA LEU A 21 -6.78 -19.58 0.55
C LEU A 21 -5.27 -19.36 0.49
N GLU A 22 -4.54 -20.40 0.11
CA GLU A 22 -3.08 -20.35 -0.05
C GLU A 22 -2.68 -20.48 -1.52
N SER A 23 -1.66 -19.73 -1.94
CA SER A 23 -1.00 -19.97 -3.22
C SER A 23 -0.27 -21.30 -3.23
N GLN A 24 -0.12 -21.91 -4.40
CA GLN A 24 0.64 -23.15 -4.57
C GLN A 24 2.15 -22.90 -4.45
N GLU A 25 2.57 -21.70 -4.83
CA GLU A 25 3.94 -21.21 -4.76
C GLU A 25 4.36 -21.15 -3.29
N LYS A 26 5.49 -21.78 -2.99
CA LYS A 26 6.06 -21.82 -1.65
C LYS A 26 7.35 -21.01 -1.59
N ARG A 27 7.58 -20.36 -0.46
CA ARG A 27 8.79 -19.59 -0.15
C ARG A 27 9.20 -19.89 1.30
N GLU A 28 10.50 -19.83 1.58
CA GLU A 28 11.06 -20.17 2.90
C GLU A 28 10.63 -21.55 3.43
N GLY A 29 10.51 -22.55 2.55
CA GLY A 29 10.12 -23.92 2.89
C GLY A 29 8.62 -24.15 2.72
N PRO A 30 7.82 -24.31 3.80
CA PRO A 30 6.40 -24.67 3.70
C PRO A 30 5.44 -23.49 3.50
N LEU A 31 5.93 -22.24 3.58
CA LEU A 31 5.07 -21.06 3.59
C LEU A 31 4.61 -20.70 2.18
N SER A 32 3.32 -20.45 2.00
CA SER A 32 2.83 -19.93 0.72
C SER A 32 3.28 -18.51 0.47
N VAL A 33 3.56 -18.19 -0.80
CA VAL A 33 3.94 -16.86 -1.27
C VAL A 33 2.81 -15.86 -0.99
N VAL A 34 1.56 -16.24 -1.26
CA VAL A 34 0.36 -15.45 -1.00
C VAL A 34 -0.64 -16.25 -0.19
N LEU A 35 -1.27 -15.59 0.78
CA LEU A 35 -2.51 -16.01 1.43
C LEU A 35 -3.55 -14.93 1.21
N VAL A 36 -4.82 -15.32 1.03
CA VAL A 36 -5.94 -14.39 0.88
C VAL A 36 -7.02 -14.76 1.87
N GLU A 37 -7.50 -13.78 2.64
CA GLU A 37 -8.63 -13.94 3.55
C GLU A 37 -9.96 -13.64 2.82
N GLY A 38 -11.00 -14.41 3.14
CA GLY A 38 -12.32 -14.30 2.51
C GLY A 38 -13.30 -15.36 3.00
N GLU A 39 -14.41 -15.53 2.29
CA GLU A 39 -15.46 -16.51 2.61
C GLU A 39 -15.48 -17.65 1.58
N PHE A 40 -14.51 -18.55 1.67
CA PHE A 40 -14.29 -19.60 0.67
C PHE A 40 -14.87 -20.96 1.07
N THR A 41 -14.90 -21.86 0.10
CA THR A 41 -15.23 -23.29 0.24
C THR A 41 -13.98 -24.15 0.08
N ASP A 42 -14.10 -25.46 0.25
CA ASP A 42 -13.02 -26.42 0.03
C ASP A 42 -12.75 -26.73 -1.46
N GLU A 43 -13.66 -26.34 -2.35
CA GLU A 43 -13.48 -26.42 -3.80
C GLU A 43 -12.72 -25.21 -4.37
N ASP A 44 -12.64 -24.13 -3.60
CA ASP A 44 -12.03 -22.88 -4.03
C ASP A 44 -10.50 -22.95 -4.02
N SER A 45 -9.89 -22.29 -4.99
CA SER A 45 -8.45 -22.12 -5.05
C SER A 45 -8.10 -20.78 -5.68
N LEU A 46 -7.09 -20.12 -5.12
CA LEU A 46 -6.52 -18.93 -5.76
C LEU A 46 -5.48 -19.34 -6.79
N SER A 47 -5.28 -18.49 -7.79
CA SER A 47 -4.18 -18.62 -8.74
C SER A 47 -3.22 -17.44 -8.60
N LEU A 48 -1.92 -17.73 -8.65
CA LEU A 48 -0.87 -16.73 -8.58
C LEU A 48 -0.07 -16.77 -9.87
N THR A 49 0.11 -15.62 -10.51
CA THR A 49 0.87 -15.50 -11.76
C THR A 49 1.92 -14.41 -11.61
N GLU A 50 3.17 -14.74 -11.85
CA GLU A 50 4.25 -13.76 -11.87
C GLU A 50 4.07 -12.82 -13.07
N ILE A 51 4.17 -11.51 -12.82
CA ILE A 51 4.16 -10.49 -13.86
C ILE A 51 5.61 -10.17 -14.19
N ALA A 52 6.10 -10.69 -15.31
CA ALA A 52 7.44 -10.37 -15.79
C ALA A 52 7.57 -8.87 -16.09
N GLU A 53 8.72 -8.30 -15.73
CA GLU A 53 9.11 -6.89 -15.93
C GLU A 53 8.94 -6.41 -17.39
N ILE A 54 9.02 -7.33 -18.37
CA ILE A 54 9.03 -7.00 -19.80
C ILE A 54 7.91 -7.78 -20.51
N GLY A 55 6.85 -7.09 -20.93
CA GLY A 55 5.92 -7.62 -21.94
C GLY A 55 4.42 -7.35 -21.82
N ARG A 56 3.94 -6.39 -21.01
CA ARG A 56 2.55 -5.93 -21.13
C ARG A 56 2.49 -4.42 -21.23
N GLU A 57 1.77 -3.96 -22.24
CA GLU A 57 1.47 -2.56 -22.58
C GLU A 57 0.62 -1.83 -21.51
N GLU A 58 0.36 -2.47 -20.37
CA GLU A 58 -0.14 -1.83 -19.15
C GLU A 58 1.06 -1.61 -18.23
N GLU A 59 1.69 -0.47 -18.47
CA GLU A 59 2.95 0.04 -17.92
C GLU A 59 3.16 -0.36 -16.46
N PHE A 60 4.05 -1.34 -16.26
CA PHE A 60 4.87 -1.30 -15.07
C PHE A 60 5.71 -0.04 -15.18
N PRO A 61 5.71 0.85 -14.18
CA PRO A 61 6.54 2.05 -14.15
C PRO A 61 8.00 1.62 -13.98
N SER A 62 8.55 1.19 -15.11
CA SER A 62 9.94 0.93 -15.37
C SER A 62 10.68 2.23 -15.07
N GLY A 63 11.81 2.14 -14.38
CA GLY A 63 12.52 3.28 -13.79
C GLY A 63 12.39 4.60 -14.57
N ASP A 64 11.76 5.57 -13.90
CA ASP A 64 11.18 6.86 -14.33
C ASP A 64 9.63 6.95 -14.37
N GLY A 65 8.92 5.82 -14.48
CA GLY A 65 7.46 5.77 -14.62
C GLY A 65 6.60 6.05 -13.37
N GLY A 66 7.16 6.49 -12.24
CA GLY A 66 6.36 7.06 -11.14
C GLY A 66 6.21 6.26 -9.83
N LEU A 67 6.83 5.07 -9.66
CA LEU A 67 6.99 4.48 -8.33
C LEU A 67 8.32 4.90 -7.72
N ASP A 68 8.29 5.25 -6.44
CA ASP A 68 9.46 5.69 -5.68
C ASP A 68 10.36 4.50 -5.27
N GLY A 69 10.82 3.65 -6.19
CA GLY A 69 11.62 2.48 -5.83
C GLY A 69 12.24 1.63 -6.96
N GLU A 70 13.13 0.73 -6.56
CA GLU A 70 13.72 -0.33 -7.39
C GLU A 70 12.75 -1.52 -7.45
N PHE A 71 12.35 -1.96 -8.64
CA PHE A 71 11.48 -3.13 -8.82
C PHE A 71 12.10 -4.39 -8.20
N VAL A 72 11.28 -5.20 -7.52
CA VAL A 72 11.69 -6.50 -6.97
C VAL A 72 10.96 -7.64 -7.65
N GLU A 73 9.63 -7.67 -7.55
CA GLU A 73 8.79 -8.66 -8.22
C GLU A 73 7.34 -8.16 -8.32
N ALA A 74 6.53 -8.81 -9.13
CA ALA A 74 5.11 -8.50 -9.27
C ALA A 74 4.29 -9.74 -9.52
N TRP A 75 3.06 -9.69 -9.04
CA TRP A 75 2.16 -10.82 -9.03
C TRP A 75 0.74 -10.39 -9.39
N ARG A 76 0.04 -11.28 -10.07
CA ARG A 76 -1.41 -11.25 -10.22
C ARG A 76 -2.01 -12.39 -9.43
N VAL A 77 -2.90 -12.06 -8.51
CA VAL A 77 -3.70 -13.00 -7.73
C VAL A 77 -5.10 -13.02 -8.32
N SER A 78 -5.59 -14.18 -8.75
CA SER A 78 -7.02 -14.36 -9.04
C SER A 78 -7.66 -15.11 -7.88
N ILE A 79 -8.64 -14.47 -7.26
CA ILE A 79 -9.38 -14.92 -6.09
C ILE A 79 -10.75 -15.42 -6.60
N PRO A 80 -11.25 -16.57 -6.12
CA PRO A 80 -12.59 -17.01 -6.46
C PRO A 80 -13.64 -16.05 -5.89
N GLU A 81 -14.81 -16.00 -6.53
CA GLU A 81 -15.90 -15.12 -6.08
C GLU A 81 -16.50 -15.64 -4.78
N ASP A 82 -16.30 -14.90 -3.70
CA ASP A 82 -16.82 -15.19 -2.36
C ASP A 82 -17.92 -14.20 -1.92
N GLY A 83 -18.29 -13.26 -2.78
CA GLY A 83 -19.27 -12.20 -2.50
C GLY A 83 -18.70 -10.99 -1.75
N ASN A 84 -17.42 -10.98 -1.36
CA ASN A 84 -16.77 -9.84 -0.72
C ASN A 84 -16.21 -8.86 -1.76
N PRO A 85 -16.35 -7.54 -1.54
CA PRO A 85 -15.78 -6.54 -2.45
C PRO A 85 -14.29 -6.30 -2.23
N THR A 86 -13.74 -6.75 -1.10
CA THR A 86 -12.37 -6.50 -0.66
C THR A 86 -11.81 -7.72 0.05
N HIS A 87 -10.50 -7.91 -0.05
CA HIS A 87 -9.79 -9.00 0.60
C HIS A 87 -8.54 -8.50 1.32
N VAL A 88 -8.13 -9.24 2.35
CA VAL A 88 -6.82 -9.07 2.98
C VAL A 88 -5.85 -10.03 2.30
N VAL A 89 -4.77 -9.48 1.75
CA VAL A 89 -3.70 -10.23 1.10
C VAL A 89 -2.49 -10.25 2.02
N ARG A 90 -1.95 -11.44 2.26
CA ARG A 90 -0.70 -11.66 2.99
C ARG A 90 0.34 -12.21 2.04
N PHE A 91 1.40 -11.46 1.83
CA PHE A 91 2.46 -11.79 0.88
C PHE A 91 3.81 -11.90 1.59
N ILE A 92 4.55 -12.98 1.37
CA ILE A 92 5.91 -13.13 1.90
C ILE A 92 6.92 -12.63 0.86
N PRO A 93 7.66 -11.53 1.11
CA PRO A 93 8.63 -11.02 0.15
C PRO A 93 9.84 -11.97 0.01
N PRO A 94 10.63 -11.87 -1.08
CA PRO A 94 11.80 -12.72 -1.30
C PRO A 94 12.86 -12.53 -0.22
N GLU A 95 13.00 -11.31 0.30
CA GLU A 95 13.86 -10.98 1.43
C GLU A 95 13.17 -9.95 2.33
N LYS A 96 13.20 -10.15 3.65
CA LYS A 96 12.68 -9.16 4.60
C LYS A 96 13.64 -7.97 4.71
N LYS A 97 13.25 -6.82 4.17
CA LYS A 97 13.96 -5.53 4.27
C LYS A 97 13.05 -4.44 4.80
N SER A 98 13.62 -3.45 5.48
CA SER A 98 12.85 -2.35 6.08
C SER A 98 12.33 -1.32 5.07
N ASN A 99 12.87 -1.32 3.85
CA ASN A 99 12.51 -0.35 2.80
C ASN A 99 11.73 -1.00 1.66
N LEU A 100 10.83 -1.94 1.97
CA LEU A 100 9.92 -2.52 0.98
C LEU A 100 8.60 -1.75 0.98
N ALA A 101 8.07 -1.50 -0.22
CA ALA A 101 6.75 -0.94 -0.44
C ALA A 101 5.97 -1.84 -1.39
N VAL A 102 4.66 -1.93 -1.18
CA VAL A 102 3.73 -2.64 -2.07
C VAL A 102 2.90 -1.62 -2.81
N TYR A 103 2.83 -1.76 -4.13
CA TYR A 103 1.91 -1.00 -4.97
C TYR A 103 0.85 -1.94 -5.51
N VAL A 104 -0.42 -1.52 -5.49
CA VAL A 104 -1.53 -2.27 -6.07
C VAL A 104 -2.01 -1.50 -7.31
N LEU A 105 -2.30 -2.23 -8.39
CA LEU A 105 -2.89 -1.64 -9.59
C LEU A 105 -4.38 -1.44 -9.38
N GLU A 106 -4.80 -0.19 -9.24
CA GLU A 106 -6.19 0.23 -9.03
C GLU A 106 -6.60 1.17 -10.17
N ASP A 107 -7.68 0.85 -10.89
CA ASP A 107 -8.20 1.65 -12.02
C ASP A 107 -7.14 2.01 -13.09
N GLY A 108 -6.12 1.15 -13.25
CA GLY A 108 -5.02 1.34 -14.21
C GLY A 108 -3.85 2.18 -13.67
N GLU A 109 -3.92 2.64 -12.41
CA GLU A 109 -2.84 3.37 -11.74
C GLU A 109 -2.22 2.53 -10.60
N TRP A 110 -0.90 2.61 -10.45
CA TRP A 110 -0.21 1.95 -9.35
C TRP A 110 -0.24 2.82 -8.09
N VAL A 111 -0.94 2.34 -7.06
CA VAL A 111 -1.12 3.06 -5.80
C VAL A 111 -0.30 2.40 -4.70
N GLU A 112 0.54 3.18 -4.01
CA GLU A 112 1.27 2.69 -2.83
C GLU A 112 0.26 2.35 -1.73
N THR A 113 0.25 1.10 -1.30
CA THR A 113 -0.69 0.64 -0.28
C THR A 113 -0.02 0.55 1.09
N GLY A 114 -0.78 0.84 2.14
CA GLY A 114 -0.32 0.73 3.51
C GLY A 114 -0.07 -0.73 3.88
N ILE A 115 1.18 -1.08 4.21
CA ILE A 115 1.54 -2.44 4.62
C ILE A 115 1.69 -2.55 6.13
N GLN A 116 1.21 -3.67 6.67
CA GLN A 116 1.50 -4.12 8.03
C GLN A 116 2.34 -5.40 7.99
N TRP A 117 3.20 -5.60 8.97
CA TRP A 117 3.96 -6.84 9.09
C TRP A 117 3.29 -7.78 10.08
N ASP A 118 3.00 -9.01 9.65
CA ASP A 118 2.62 -10.12 10.52
C ASP A 118 3.61 -11.28 10.33
N GLY A 119 4.54 -11.42 11.28
CA GLY A 119 5.64 -12.37 11.19
C GLY A 119 6.52 -12.14 9.95
N LYS A 120 6.38 -13.02 8.95
CA LYS A 120 7.10 -12.98 7.67
C LYS A 120 6.28 -12.38 6.53
N TYR A 121 5.00 -12.14 6.76
CA TYR A 121 4.08 -11.64 5.76
C TYR A 121 3.96 -10.11 5.83
N MET A 122 3.92 -9.50 4.66
CA MET A 122 3.41 -8.16 4.43
C MET A 122 1.90 -8.29 4.17
N VAL A 123 1.11 -7.58 4.95
CA VAL A 123 -0.36 -7.65 4.96
C VAL A 123 -0.91 -6.33 4.44
N PHE A 124 -1.81 -6.39 3.47
CA PHE A 124 -2.47 -5.23 2.88
C PHE A 124 -3.89 -5.58 2.41
N GLU A 125 -4.74 -4.56 2.30
CA GLU A 125 -6.08 -4.70 1.73
C GLU A 125 -6.05 -4.46 0.22
N SER A 126 -6.92 -5.16 -0.50
CA SER A 126 -7.10 -5.00 -1.95
C SER A 126 -8.56 -5.14 -2.33
N SER A 127 -8.97 -4.46 -3.40
CA SER A 127 -10.34 -4.53 -3.91
C SER A 127 -10.50 -5.54 -5.05
N GLY A 128 -11.66 -6.20 -5.06
CA GLY A 128 -12.05 -7.14 -6.11
C GLY A 128 -11.27 -8.45 -6.15
N ASN A 129 -11.65 -9.29 -7.12
CA ASN A 129 -11.22 -10.69 -7.18
C ASN A 129 -9.97 -10.91 -8.05
N CYS A 130 -9.39 -9.84 -8.61
CA CYS A 130 -8.17 -9.90 -9.42
C CYS A 130 -7.24 -8.78 -8.96
N VAL A 131 -6.21 -9.16 -8.23
CA VAL A 131 -5.31 -8.21 -7.57
C VAL A 131 -3.95 -8.28 -8.26
N SER A 132 -3.54 -7.21 -8.93
CA SER A 132 -2.17 -7.10 -9.44
C SER A 132 -1.38 -6.19 -8.51
N PHE A 133 -0.29 -6.69 -7.94
CA PHE A 133 0.54 -5.94 -7.02
C PHE A 133 2.03 -6.05 -7.37
N SER A 134 2.78 -5.02 -6.99
CA SER A 134 4.23 -4.89 -7.14
C SER A 134 4.88 -4.81 -5.78
N LEU A 135 6.00 -5.51 -5.61
CA LEU A 135 6.95 -5.24 -4.57
C LEU A 135 8.08 -4.37 -5.14
N VAL A 136 8.32 -3.23 -4.52
CA VAL A 136 9.48 -2.39 -4.81
C VAL A 136 10.30 -2.17 -3.56
N LYS A 137 11.59 -1.96 -3.76
CA LYS A 137 12.51 -1.50 -2.73
C LYS A 137 12.55 0.01 -2.80
N ALA A 138 11.83 0.65 -1.87
CA ALA A 138 11.73 2.09 -1.77
C ALA A 138 13.13 2.72 -1.71
N GLY A 139 13.37 3.63 -2.66
CA GLY A 139 14.53 4.51 -2.62
C GLY A 139 14.31 5.58 -1.54
N PHE A 140 15.38 6.15 -1.00
CA PHE A 140 15.24 7.37 -0.19
C PHE A 140 14.67 8.48 -1.10
N SER A 141 13.37 8.74 -1.02
CA SER A 141 12.72 9.82 -1.76
C SER A 141 13.17 11.16 -1.15
N TYR A 142 14.29 11.68 -1.63
CA TYR A 142 14.77 13.02 -1.26
C TYR A 142 13.83 14.14 -1.76
N GLY A 143 12.92 13.84 -2.71
CA GLY A 143 12.05 14.81 -3.37
C GLY A 143 10.89 15.33 -2.52
N LYS A 144 10.24 14.48 -1.72
CA LYS A 144 9.07 14.89 -0.89
C LYS A 144 9.46 15.85 0.25
N HIS A 145 10.71 15.81 0.71
CA HIS A 145 11.16 16.66 1.82
C HIS A 145 11.69 18.05 1.39
N TRP A 146 11.90 18.31 0.09
CA TRP A 146 12.37 19.63 -0.37
C TRP A 146 11.32 20.74 -0.23
N ILE A 147 10.02 20.41 -0.25
CA ILE A 147 8.95 21.41 -0.07
C ILE A 147 9.06 22.07 1.32
N LEU A 148 9.34 21.27 2.36
CA LEU A 148 9.50 21.77 3.72
C LEU A 148 10.77 22.63 3.86
N PHE A 149 11.89 22.22 3.26
CA PHE A 149 13.11 23.04 3.24
C PHE A 149 12.94 24.34 2.44
N GLY A 150 12.18 24.31 1.34
CA GLY A 150 11.84 25.49 0.55
C GLY A 150 11.06 26.53 1.35
N ILE A 151 10.05 26.10 2.11
CA ILE A 151 9.26 26.99 2.97
C ILE A 151 10.11 27.61 4.08
N VAL A 152 10.99 26.82 4.72
CA VAL A 152 11.90 27.32 5.76
C VAL A 152 12.89 28.34 5.18
N ALA A 153 13.46 28.08 4.00
CA ALA A 153 14.40 28.99 3.34
C ALA A 153 13.73 30.33 2.95
N ILE A 154 12.52 30.29 2.36
CA ILE A 154 11.76 31.49 1.99
C ILE A 154 11.41 32.31 3.24
N THR A 155 10.96 31.67 4.31
CA THR A 155 10.62 32.34 5.57
C THR A 155 11.85 33.01 6.20
N GLY A 156 12.99 32.31 6.21
CA GLY A 156 14.26 32.86 6.70
C GLY A 156 14.71 34.10 5.90
N LEU A 157 14.58 34.05 4.57
CA LEU A 157 14.97 35.18 3.71
C LEU A 157 14.09 36.41 3.95
N LEU A 158 12.77 36.24 4.09
CA LEU A 158 11.84 37.34 4.38
C LEU A 158 12.15 38.02 5.72
N LEU A 159 12.48 37.23 6.76
CA LEU A 159 12.87 37.76 8.06
C LEU A 159 14.18 38.57 7.97
N LEU A 160 15.17 38.09 7.21
CA LEU A 160 16.43 38.82 7.00
C LEU A 160 16.21 40.14 6.26
N ILE A 161 15.41 40.14 5.19
CA ILE A 161 15.07 41.36 4.45
C ILE A 161 14.34 42.34 5.37
N MET A 162 13.34 41.90 6.12
CA MET A 162 12.58 42.76 7.04
C MET A 162 13.49 43.36 8.12
N ASN A 163 14.37 42.55 8.73
CA ASN A 163 15.36 43.02 9.70
C ASN A 163 16.33 44.04 9.08
N SER A 164 16.78 43.82 7.84
CA SER A 164 17.66 44.77 7.14
C SER A 164 16.98 46.12 6.87
N ILE A 165 15.70 46.12 6.52
CA ILE A 165 14.91 47.35 6.30
C ILE A 165 14.72 48.10 7.62
N VAL A 166 14.38 47.39 8.71
CA VAL A 166 14.22 48.01 10.03
C VAL A 166 15.54 48.63 10.51
N ARG A 167 16.68 47.94 10.31
CA ARG A 167 18.00 48.48 10.66
C ARG A 167 18.36 49.73 9.83
N ARG A 168 18.06 49.74 8.53
CA ARG A 168 18.27 50.92 7.67
C ARG A 168 17.39 52.11 8.09
N LYS A 169 16.15 51.86 8.52
CA LYS A 169 15.25 52.90 9.05
C LYS A 169 15.75 53.48 10.38
N LYS A 170 16.33 52.65 11.25
CA LYS A 170 16.95 53.12 12.51
C LYS A 170 18.26 53.89 12.29
N ALA A 171 19.01 53.56 11.23
CA ALA A 171 20.22 54.29 10.84
C ALA A 171 19.94 55.60 10.07
N GLY A 172 18.68 55.86 9.68
CA GLY A 172 18.26 57.03 8.90
C GLY A 172 17.54 58.12 9.69
N ILE A 173 17.53 58.07 11.02
CA ILE A 173 17.06 59.18 11.88
C ILE A 173 18.31 59.84 12.45
N PRO A 174 18.76 61.00 11.94
CA PRO A 174 19.84 61.76 12.55
C PRO A 174 19.44 62.20 13.95
N ASP A 175 20.31 61.95 14.93
CA ASP A 175 20.24 62.55 16.26
C ASP A 175 20.52 64.06 16.13
N GLU A 176 19.49 64.86 15.86
CA GLU A 176 19.58 66.31 16.02
C GLU A 176 18.29 66.88 16.63
N ILE A 177 17.86 66.31 17.76
CA ILE A 177 17.13 67.07 18.80
C ILE A 177 17.55 66.52 20.18
N LYS A 178 18.78 66.77 20.61
CA LYS A 178 19.18 66.73 22.03
C LYS A 178 20.23 67.80 22.35
N GLY A 179 19.79 68.85 23.02
CA GLY A 179 20.60 69.91 23.68
C GLY A 179 20.88 71.11 22.76
N LEU A 180 20.71 72.39 23.11
CA LEU A 180 20.80 73.08 24.42
C LEU A 180 21.94 72.60 25.31
#